data_AF-A0A519LY64-F1
#
_entry.id   AF-A0A519LY64-F1
#
_cell.length_a   1.000
_cell.length_b   1.000
_cell.length_c   1.000
_cell.angle_alpha   90.00
_cell.angle_beta   90.00
_cell.angle_gamma   90.00
#
_symmetry.space_group_name_H-M   'P 1'
#
loop_
_entity.id
_entity.type
_entity.pdbx_description
1 polymer ?
#
loop_
_entity_poly.entity_id
_entity_poly.type
_entity_poly.pdbx_seq_one_letter_code
_entity_poly.pdbx_strand_id
1 'polypeptide(L)'
;MPHERRHFVRVGFDAPALLTTATDAFSVHVLDLSLKGALLVAPAQADLEAGMLCQLTIPLAETGNHIAMSTEIAHVEGLHAGLLCRGIDLDSVTHLRRLIELQLGDPALLERDLGELTLAGPQH
;
A
#
# COMPACT_ATOMS: atom_id res chain seq x y z
N MET A 1 13.97 10.03 -21.24
CA MET A 1 13.83 10.96 -20.09
C MET A 1 12.67 10.45 -19.24
N PRO A 2 12.85 10.28 -17.93
CA PRO A 2 12.65 9.00 -17.27
C PRO A 2 11.23 8.82 -16.75
N HIS A 3 10.49 7.86 -17.29
CA HIS A 3 9.31 7.28 -16.62
C HIS A 3 9.39 5.75 -16.64
N GLU A 4 10.59 5.19 -16.47
CA GLU A 4 10.69 3.83 -15.95
C GLU A 4 10.19 3.84 -14.49
N ARG A 5 9.48 2.78 -14.07
CA ARG A 5 8.98 2.49 -12.71
C ARG A 5 7.51 2.81 -12.41
N ARG A 6 6.59 2.37 -13.26
CA ARG A 6 5.21 2.01 -12.81
C ARG A 6 4.91 0.53 -13.11
N HIS A 7 5.80 -0.37 -12.69
CA HIS A 7 5.54 -1.82 -12.60
C HIS A 7 5.31 -2.15 -11.13
N PHE A 8 4.19 -1.67 -10.60
CA PHE A 8 3.65 -2.15 -9.34
C PHE A 8 2.15 -2.19 -9.52
N VAL A 9 1.63 -3.40 -9.50
CA VAL A 9 0.19 -3.65 -9.59
C VAL A 9 -0.50 -2.88 -8.45
N ARG A 10 -1.37 -1.95 -8.85
CA ARG A 10 -2.30 -1.27 -7.95
C ARG A 10 -3.61 -2.02 -8.01
N VAL A 11 -4.05 -2.52 -6.88
CA VAL A 11 -5.35 -3.17 -6.76
C VAL A 11 -6.31 -2.21 -6.09
N GLY A 12 -7.51 -2.08 -6.68
CA GLY A 12 -8.57 -1.24 -6.13
C GLY A 12 -9.14 -1.90 -4.89
N PHE A 13 -8.71 -1.46 -3.73
CA PHE A 13 -9.07 -2.08 -2.46
C PHE A 13 -9.97 -1.15 -1.66
N ASP A 14 -11.27 -1.22 -1.92
CA ASP A 14 -12.29 -0.44 -1.22
C ASP A 14 -12.58 -1.06 0.14
N ALA A 15 -11.78 -0.68 1.13
CA ALA A 15 -11.94 -1.16 2.49
C ALA A 15 -11.56 -0.11 3.53
N PRO A 16 -12.24 -0.12 4.69
CA PRO A 16 -11.84 0.72 5.81
C PRO A 16 -10.48 0.25 6.35
N ALA A 17 -9.61 1.21 6.63
CA ALA A 17 -8.33 1.00 7.29
C ALA A 17 -8.17 2.01 8.43
N LEU A 18 -7.21 1.73 9.29
CA LEU A 18 -6.84 2.61 10.39
C LEU A 18 -5.45 3.16 10.12
N LEU A 19 -5.35 4.48 10.04
CA LEU A 19 -4.08 5.18 9.92
C LEU A 19 -3.66 5.66 11.31
N THR A 20 -2.65 5.01 11.87
CA THR A 20 -2.10 5.39 13.18
C THR A 20 -0.87 6.25 12.96
N THR A 21 -0.95 7.51 13.35
CA THR A 21 0.19 8.44 13.36
C THR A 21 0.89 8.39 14.73
N ALA A 22 1.98 9.13 14.89
CA ALA A 22 2.65 9.26 16.19
C ALA A 22 1.77 9.93 17.26
N THR A 23 0.78 10.71 16.83
CA THR A 23 -0.10 11.53 17.70
C THR A 23 -1.45 10.87 17.93
N ASP A 24 -2.10 10.45 16.83
CA ASP A 24 -3.49 9.99 16.84
C ASP A 24 -3.75 8.90 15.80
N ALA A 25 -4.89 8.21 15.92
CA ALA A 25 -5.35 7.23 14.95
C ALA A 25 -6.63 7.71 14.25
N PHE A 26 -6.63 7.65 12.93
CA PHE A 26 -7.73 8.11 12.09
C PHE A 26 -8.30 6.94 11.29
N SER A 27 -9.63 6.84 11.27
CA SER A 27 -10.31 5.91 10.38
C SER A 27 -10.26 6.47 8.96
N VAL A 28 -9.66 5.71 8.06
CA VAL A 28 -9.41 6.09 6.66
C VAL A 28 -9.98 5.03 5.73
N HIS A 29 -10.11 5.36 4.46
CA HIS A 29 -10.60 4.41 3.46
C HIS A 29 -9.55 4.18 2.39
N VAL A 30 -9.13 2.94 2.18
CA VAL A 30 -8.18 2.62 1.12
C VAL A 30 -8.92 2.69 -0.22
N LEU A 31 -8.31 3.32 -1.22
CA LEU A 31 -8.86 3.39 -2.58
C LEU A 31 -8.10 2.43 -3.50
N ASP A 32 -6.77 2.55 -3.50
CA ASP A 32 -5.89 1.65 -4.22
C ASP A 32 -4.65 1.34 -3.39
N LEU A 33 -4.17 0.11 -3.54
CA LEU A 33 -3.05 -0.37 -2.76
C LEU A 33 -2.02 -1.06 -3.65
N SER A 34 -0.74 -0.85 -3.33
CA SER A 34 0.39 -1.44 -4.02
C SER A 34 1.50 -1.84 -3.03
N LEU A 35 2.45 -2.65 -3.49
CA LEU A 35 3.64 -3.00 -2.71
C LEU A 35 4.52 -1.80 -2.34
N LYS A 36 4.44 -0.70 -3.10
CA LYS A 36 5.24 0.51 -2.87
C LYS A 36 4.51 1.54 -1.99
N GLY A 37 3.23 1.38 -1.75
CA GLY A 37 2.42 2.38 -1.06
C GLY A 37 0.92 2.22 -1.31
N ALA A 38 0.13 3.09 -0.72
CA ALA A 38 -1.33 3.05 -0.82
C ALA A 38 -1.87 4.46 -1.05
N LEU A 39 -2.95 4.55 -1.81
CA LEU A 39 -3.78 5.75 -1.87
C LEU A 39 -4.98 5.52 -0.96
N LEU A 40 -5.18 6.45 -0.04
CA LEU A 40 -6.31 6.43 0.87
C LEU A 40 -7.01 7.78 0.93
N VAL A 41 -8.24 7.75 1.40
CA VAL A 41 -9.03 8.92 1.74
C VAL A 41 -8.98 9.07 3.24
N ALA A 42 -8.42 10.19 3.69
CA ALA A 42 -8.42 10.59 5.07
C ALA A 42 -9.53 11.62 5.32
N PRO A 43 -10.12 11.66 6.52
CA PRO A 43 -11.09 12.68 6.86
C PRO A 43 -10.40 14.06 6.90
N ALA A 44 -11.11 15.15 6.59
CA ALA A 44 -10.56 16.52 6.59
C ALA A 44 -9.99 16.98 7.95
N GLN A 45 -10.34 16.27 9.02
CA GLN A 45 -9.88 16.47 10.39
C GLN A 45 -8.59 15.69 10.72
N ALA A 46 -8.11 14.84 9.81
CA ALA A 46 -6.82 14.19 9.95
C ALA A 46 -5.73 15.19 9.55
N ASP A 47 -4.93 15.59 10.54
CA ASP A 47 -3.79 16.49 10.34
C ASP A 47 -2.62 15.68 9.77
N LEU A 48 -2.66 15.47 8.45
CA LEU A 48 -1.67 14.69 7.71
C LEU A 48 -0.75 15.62 6.94
N GLU A 49 0.54 15.58 7.26
CA GLU A 49 1.57 16.35 6.56
C GLU A 49 2.51 15.44 5.78
N ALA A 50 2.97 15.90 4.61
CA ALA A 50 3.97 15.19 3.83
C ALA A 50 5.27 15.03 4.63
N GLY A 51 5.79 13.80 4.66
CA GLY A 51 6.96 13.41 5.45
C GLY A 51 6.61 12.82 6.83
N MET A 52 5.33 12.82 7.25
CA MET A 52 4.95 12.17 8.49
C MET A 52 4.99 10.64 8.36
N LEU A 53 5.62 9.99 9.35
CA LEU A 53 5.60 8.54 9.50
C LEU A 53 4.29 8.10 10.15
N CYS A 54 3.65 7.11 9.54
CA CYS A 54 2.36 6.60 9.96
C CYS A 54 2.26 5.10 9.67
N GLN A 55 1.50 4.39 10.49
CA GLN A 55 1.27 2.97 10.34
C GLN A 55 -0.13 2.75 9.79
N LEU A 56 -0.22 2.15 8.61
CA LEU A 56 -1.49 1.76 8.01
C LEU A 56 -1.83 0.35 8.47
N THR A 57 -3.01 0.19 9.06
CA THR A 57 -3.54 -1.09 9.52
C THR A 57 -4.82 -1.41 8.77
N ILE A 58 -4.80 -2.49 8.00
CA ILE A 58 -5.92 -2.91 7.16
C ILE A 58 -6.50 -4.20 7.75
N PRO A 59 -7.68 -4.16 8.37
CA PRO A 59 -8.32 -5.37 8.88
C PRO A 59 -8.80 -6.27 7.73
N LEU A 60 -8.44 -7.56 7.78
CA LEU A 60 -8.91 -8.57 6.84
C LEU A 60 -10.18 -9.21 7.41
N ALA A 61 -11.33 -8.83 6.84
CA ALA A 61 -12.64 -9.24 7.35
C ALA A 61 -12.87 -10.77 7.40
N GLU A 62 -12.17 -11.55 6.56
CA GLU A 62 -12.39 -13.00 6.45
C GLU A 62 -11.68 -13.83 7.50
N THR A 63 -10.57 -13.35 8.09
CA THR A 63 -9.68 -14.20 8.90
C THR A 63 -9.39 -13.64 10.29
N GLY A 64 -9.82 -12.41 10.58
CA GLY A 64 -9.44 -11.71 11.82
C GLY A 64 -7.97 -11.27 11.85
N ASN A 65 -7.23 -11.50 10.76
CA ASN A 65 -5.89 -10.97 10.59
C ASN A 65 -5.94 -9.50 10.14
N HIS A 66 -4.82 -8.81 10.26
CA HIS A 66 -4.69 -7.43 9.82
C HIS A 66 -3.33 -7.23 9.14
N ILE A 67 -3.30 -6.41 8.10
CA ILE A 67 -2.08 -6.02 7.42
C ILE A 67 -1.59 -4.73 8.07
N ALA A 68 -0.45 -4.79 8.75
CA ALA A 68 0.22 -3.63 9.30
C ALA A 68 1.42 -3.28 8.44
N MET A 69 1.44 -2.06 7.92
CA MET A 69 2.57 -1.53 7.16
C MET A 69 3.00 -0.17 7.68
N SER A 70 4.31 0.00 7.84
CA SER A 70 4.93 1.27 8.13
C SER A 70 5.01 2.08 6.85
N THR A 71 4.38 3.24 6.86
CA THR A 71 4.24 4.13 5.71
C THR A 71 4.65 5.55 6.07
N GLU A 72 4.85 6.35 5.04
CA GLU A 72 5.13 7.78 5.16
C GLU A 72 4.16 8.52 4.24
N ILE A 73 3.61 9.63 4.71
CA ILE A 73 2.78 10.50 3.88
C ILE A 73 3.67 11.11 2.79
N ALA A 74 3.48 10.72 1.53
CA ALA A 74 4.21 11.29 0.41
C ALA A 74 3.64 12.66 0.01
N HIS A 75 2.32 12.79 0.01
CA HIS A 75 1.59 14.03 -0.27
C HIS A 75 0.13 13.88 0.16
N VAL A 76 -0.52 15.02 0.40
CA VAL A 76 -1.95 15.10 0.70
C VAL A 76 -2.59 16.11 -0.25
N GLU A 77 -3.65 15.69 -0.94
CA GLU A 77 -4.40 16.44 -1.94
C GLU A 77 -5.88 16.46 -1.52
N GLY A 78 -6.26 17.46 -0.73
CA GLY A 78 -7.62 17.59 -0.19
C GLY A 78 -7.93 16.46 0.81
N LEU A 79 -8.78 15.51 0.40
CA LEU A 79 -9.11 14.33 1.22
C LEU A 79 -8.27 13.10 0.86
N HIS A 80 -7.48 13.15 -0.22
CA HIS A 80 -6.67 12.02 -0.66
C HIS A 80 -5.26 12.15 -0.07
N ALA A 81 -4.78 11.11 0.59
CA ALA A 81 -3.41 11.03 1.05
C ALA A 81 -2.68 9.88 0.35
N GLY A 82 -1.58 10.22 -0.32
CA GLY A 82 -0.68 9.26 -0.92
C GLY A 82 0.33 8.78 0.11
N LEU A 83 0.33 7.49 0.40
CA LEU A 83 1.29 6.84 1.29
C LEU A 83 2.42 6.16 0.51
N LEU A 84 3.62 6.21 1.08
CA LEU A 84 4.79 5.48 0.62
C LEU A 84 5.15 4.41 1.64
N CYS A 85 5.18 3.15 1.21
CA CYS A 85 5.55 2.03 2.07
C CYS A 85 7.04 2.13 2.42
N ARG A 86 7.33 2.27 3.72
CA ARG A 86 8.69 2.32 4.28
C ARG A 86 9.15 0.94 4.73
N GLY A 87 8.22 0.13 5.23
CA GLY A 87 8.47 -1.22 5.69
C GLY A 87 7.15 -1.94 5.90
N ILE A 88 7.17 -3.24 5.70
CA ILE A 88 6.03 -4.11 5.93
C ILE A 88 6.54 -5.36 6.63
N ASP A 89 5.78 -5.85 7.60
CA ASP A 89 6.14 -7.08 8.29
C ASP A 89 6.01 -8.30 7.36
N LEU A 90 6.78 -9.37 7.62
CA LEU A 90 6.79 -10.58 6.79
C LEU A 90 5.40 -11.23 6.71
N ASP A 91 4.66 -11.23 7.83
CA ASP A 91 3.32 -11.78 7.84
C ASP A 91 2.36 -10.89 7.03
N SER A 92 2.48 -9.57 7.19
CA SER A 92 1.67 -8.59 6.48
C SER A 92 1.92 -8.57 4.98
N VAL A 93 3.16 -8.72 4.52
CA VAL A 93 3.47 -8.78 3.07
C VAL A 93 2.95 -10.06 2.44
N THR A 94 2.92 -11.17 3.18
CA THR A 94 2.35 -12.44 2.71
C THR A 94 0.84 -12.30 2.51
N HIS A 95 0.14 -11.72 3.48
CA HIS A 95 -1.28 -11.40 3.38
C HIS A 95 -1.57 -10.42 2.24
N LEU A 96 -0.73 -9.40 2.11
CA LEU A 96 -0.88 -8.38 1.08
C LEU A 96 -0.72 -8.97 -0.32
N ARG A 97 0.30 -9.79 -0.51
CA ARG A 97 0.51 -10.52 -1.76
C ARG A 97 -0.71 -11.39 -2.08
N ARG A 98 -1.19 -12.15 -1.10
CA ARG A 98 -2.36 -13.01 -1.29
C ARG A 98 -3.61 -12.21 -1.65
N LEU A 99 -3.81 -11.07 -1.02
CA LEU A 99 -4.93 -10.17 -1.30
C LEU A 99 -4.84 -9.60 -2.72
N ILE A 100 -3.66 -9.14 -3.13
CA ILE A 100 -3.40 -8.68 -4.50
C ILE A 100 -3.68 -9.81 -5.50
N GLU A 101 -3.22 -11.04 -5.25
CA GLU A 101 -3.50 -12.21 -6.09
C GLU A 101 -5.00 -12.51 -6.19
N LEU A 102 -5.73 -12.42 -5.07
CA LEU A 102 -7.17 -12.65 -5.02
C LEU A 102 -7.95 -11.57 -5.78
N GLN A 103 -7.56 -10.30 -5.68
CA GLN A 103 -8.20 -9.21 -6.43
C GLN A 103 -7.84 -9.22 -7.91
N LEU A 104 -6.65 -9.67 -8.29
CA LEU A 104 -6.27 -9.83 -9.70
C LEU A 104 -6.96 -11.02 -10.37
N GLY A 105 -7.40 -12.02 -9.58
CA GLY A 105 -8.05 -13.23 -10.08
C GLY A 105 -7.13 -14.19 -10.84
N ASP A 106 -5.91 -13.77 -11.19
CA ASP A 106 -4.94 -14.56 -11.95
C ASP A 106 -3.50 -14.38 -11.39
N PRO A 107 -2.92 -15.40 -10.72
CA PRO A 107 -1.59 -15.30 -10.10
C PRO A 107 -0.46 -15.09 -11.11
N ALA A 108 -0.66 -15.43 -12.40
CA ALA A 108 0.35 -15.27 -13.44
C ALA A 108 0.65 -13.80 -13.79
N LEU A 109 -0.29 -12.88 -13.52
CA LEU A 109 -0.09 -11.45 -13.71
C LEU A 109 0.85 -10.86 -12.64
N LEU A 110 0.83 -11.41 -11.42
CA LEU A 110 1.77 -11.04 -10.35
C LEU A 110 3.18 -11.58 -10.64
N GLU A 111 3.30 -12.81 -11.15
CA GLU A 111 4.58 -13.41 -11.52
C GLU A 111 5.29 -12.68 -12.66
N ARG A 112 4.54 -12.07 -13.61
CA ARG A 112 5.15 -11.24 -14.66
C ARG A 112 5.82 -9.98 -14.10
N ASP A 113 5.23 -9.35 -13.10
CA ASP A 113 5.76 -8.14 -12.46
C ASP A 113 6.99 -8.47 -11.60
N LEU A 114 6.97 -9.62 -10.90
CA LEU A 114 8.11 -10.11 -10.12
C LEU A 114 9.28 -10.57 -11.02
N GLY A 115 9.00 -11.09 -12.21
CA GLY A 115 10.03 -11.49 -13.18
C GLY A 115 10.90 -10.34 -13.69
N GLU A 116 10.41 -9.11 -13.64
CA GLU A 116 11.20 -7.92 -14.00
C GLU A 116 12.14 -7.46 -12.88
N LEU A 117 11.91 -7.86 -11.63
CA LEU A 117 12.84 -7.62 -10.52
C LEU A 117 14.09 -8.50 -10.60
N THR A 118 14.01 -9.70 -11.20
CA THR A 118 15.15 -10.62 -11.36
C THR A 118 15.88 -10.49 -12.69
N LEU A 119 15.31 -9.84 -13.70
CA LEU A 119 15.97 -9.59 -14.99
C LEU A 119 16.86 -8.33 -15.02
N ALA A 120 16.97 -7.61 -13.91
CA ALA A 120 18.10 -6.71 -13.64
C ALA A 120 19.37 -7.50 -13.24
N GLY A 121 19.62 -8.64 -13.88
CA GLY A 121 20.97 -9.21 -13.99
C GLY A 121 21.75 -8.42 -15.04
N PRO A 122 23.08 -8.23 -14.88
CA PRO A 122 23.83 -7.28 -15.68
C PRO A 122 23.83 -7.73 -17.14
N GLN A 123 23.21 -6.93 -18.00
CA GLN A 123 23.27 -7.12 -19.44
C GLN A 123 24.53 -6.38 -19.89
N HIS A 124 25.58 -7.17 -20.17
CA HIS A 124 26.78 -6.72 -20.85
C HIS A 124 26.46 -6.40 -22.32
#